data_AF-A0A382HYM6-F1
#
_entry.id   AF-A0A382HYM6-F1
#
_cell.length_a   1.000
_cell.length_b   1.000
_cell.length_c   1.000
_cell.angle_alpha   90.00
_cell.angle_beta   90.00
_cell.angle_gamma   90.00
#
_symmetry.space_group_name_H-M   'P 1'
#
loop_
_entity.id
_entity.type
_entity.pdbx_description
1 polymer ?
#
loop_
_entity_poly.entity_id
_entity_poly.type
_entity_poly.pdbx_seq_one_letter_code
_entity_poly.pdbx_strand_id
1 'polypeptide(L)'
;MHVFPIIGIGIGLLIASIGFGLSFFLEPLIVALLVVASIAIITGIHHTDGLADFADGLMTRGTKEKKRKAMKDLSTGSAGIVSVVLSIVGVIIALSLTTGYELFQAILLSEILAKFSMVLMASIGKSAAVGSNSPFMQIMKDKRRLAAAGVITIIPLVVIGGTTG
;
A
#
# COMPACT_ATOMS: atom_id res chain seq x y z
N MET A 1 13.44 -1.49 -9.74
CA MET A 1 12.11 -2.14 -9.62
C MET A 1 12.01 -3.04 -8.38
N HIS A 2 12.93 -3.98 -8.14
CA HIS A 2 12.98 -4.73 -6.86
C HIS A 2 13.38 -3.87 -5.64
N VAL A 3 13.81 -2.63 -5.88
CA VAL A 3 14.13 -1.61 -4.87
C VAL A 3 12.90 -0.86 -4.34
N PHE A 4 11.68 -1.23 -4.75
CA PHE A 4 10.45 -0.61 -4.22
C PHE A 4 10.37 -0.64 -2.69
N PRO A 5 10.78 -1.71 -1.98
CA PRO A 5 10.88 -1.68 -0.52
C PRO A 5 11.76 -0.54 0.01
N ILE A 6 12.81 -0.12 -0.70
CA ILE A 6 13.63 1.05 -0.31
C ILE A 6 12.82 2.34 -0.39
N ILE A 7 11.97 2.47 -1.42
CA ILE A 7 11.02 3.60 -1.52
C ILE A 7 10.03 3.54 -0.36
N GLY A 8 9.59 2.34 0.02
CA GLY A 8 8.75 2.10 1.20
C GLY A 8 9.43 2.56 2.50
N ILE A 9 10.73 2.28 2.66
CA ILE A 9 11.52 2.80 3.79
C ILE A 9 11.53 4.34 3.76
N GLY A 10 11.80 4.96 2.61
CA GLY A 10 11.86 6.41 2.48
C GLY A 10 10.53 7.11 2.80
N ILE A 11 9.43 6.64 2.20
CA ILE A 11 8.08 7.16 2.45
C ILE A 11 7.67 6.87 3.89
N GLY A 12 7.92 5.64 4.37
CA GLY A 12 7.60 5.22 5.73
C GLY A 12 8.33 6.08 6.77
N LEU A 13 9.63 6.32 6.62
CA LEU A 13 10.40 7.17 7.55
C LEU A 13 9.88 8.61 7.56
N LEU A 14 9.59 9.17 6.39
CA LEU A 14 9.06 10.53 6.29
C LEU A 14 7.71 10.66 7.01
N ILE A 15 6.76 9.79 6.68
CA ILE A 15 5.40 9.88 7.21
C ILE A 15 5.32 9.43 8.67
N ALA A 16 6.07 8.39 9.05
CA ALA A 16 6.15 7.93 10.44
C ALA A 16 6.74 9.02 11.34
N SER A 17 7.77 9.74 10.89
CA SER A 17 8.35 10.86 11.65
C SER A 17 7.35 12.00 11.83
N ILE A 18 6.57 12.32 10.80
CA ILE A 18 5.49 13.32 10.87
C ILE A 18 4.41 12.86 11.85
N GLY A 19 3.91 11.62 11.72
CA GLY A 19 2.89 11.06 12.60
C GLY A 19 3.34 11.01 14.06
N PHE A 20 4.58 10.57 14.30
CA PHE A 20 5.20 10.56 15.62
C PHE A 20 5.29 11.97 16.21
N GLY A 21 5.80 12.94 15.45
CA GLY A 21 5.89 14.34 15.90
C GLY A 21 4.52 14.95 16.22
N LEU A 22 3.51 14.71 15.37
CA LEU A 22 2.15 15.20 15.59
C LEU A 22 1.46 14.53 16.77
N SER A 23 1.82 13.29 17.12
CA SER A 23 1.23 12.55 18.24
C SER A 23 1.49 13.19 19.62
N PHE A 24 2.45 14.10 19.72
CA PHE A 24 2.71 14.86 20.95
C PHE A 24 1.78 16.06 21.14
N PHE A 25 1.08 16.50 20.09
CA PHE A 25 0.31 17.76 20.10
C PHE A 25 -1.16 17.60 19.74
N LEU A 26 -1.53 16.53 19.02
CA LEU A 26 -2.86 16.32 18.48
C LEU A 26 -3.48 15.03 18.98
N GLU A 27 -4.82 14.97 18.97
CA GLU A 27 -5.55 13.75 19.31
C GLU A 27 -5.27 12.61 18.31
N PRO A 28 -5.22 11.34 18.76
CA PRO A 28 -4.85 10.20 17.91
C PRO A 28 -5.65 10.09 16.60
N LEU A 29 -6.95 10.42 16.64
CA LEU A 29 -7.81 10.38 15.46
C LEU A 29 -7.40 11.41 14.40
N ILE A 30 -7.01 12.62 14.84
CA ILE A 30 -6.55 13.69 13.95
C ILE A 30 -5.19 13.29 13.35
N VAL A 31 -4.28 12.74 14.15
CA VAL A 31 -2.98 12.25 13.68
C VAL A 31 -3.16 11.16 12.63
N ALA A 32 -4.02 10.17 12.89
CA ALA A 32 -4.31 9.09 11.95
C ALA A 32 -4.87 9.61 10.62
N LEU A 33 -5.79 10.56 10.65
CA LEU A 33 -6.32 11.21 9.45
C LEU A 33 -5.21 11.91 8.64
N LEU A 34 -4.35 12.69 9.31
CA LEU A 34 -3.25 13.41 8.67
C LEU A 34 -2.20 12.46 8.08
N VAL A 35 -1.92 11.35 8.75
CA VAL A 35 -1.02 10.29 8.25
C VAL A 35 -1.61 9.67 6.99
N VAL A 36 -2.88 9.24 7.00
CA VAL A 36 -3.53 8.63 5.84
C VAL A 36 -3.61 9.62 4.66
N ALA A 37 -3.94 10.88 4.93
CA ALA A 37 -3.93 11.93 3.91
C ALA A 37 -2.52 12.14 3.31
N SER A 38 -1.49 12.14 4.15
CA SER A 38 -0.09 12.26 3.70
C SER A 38 0.33 11.10 2.81
N ILE A 39 -0.02 9.87 3.17
CA ILE A 39 0.22 8.67 2.34
C ILE A 39 -0.49 8.82 0.99
N ALA A 40 -1.76 9.21 0.99
CA ALA A 40 -2.56 9.37 -0.22
C ALA A 40 -1.94 10.42 -1.17
N ILE A 41 -1.52 11.58 -0.64
CA ILE A 41 -0.89 12.65 -1.43
C ILE A 41 0.45 12.20 -1.99
N ILE A 42 1.35 11.66 -1.14
CA ILE A 42 2.71 11.26 -1.55
C ILE A 42 2.67 10.13 -2.58
N THR A 43 1.72 9.19 -2.45
CA THR A 43 1.57 8.07 -3.38
C THR A 43 0.71 8.39 -4.61
N GLY A 44 0.15 9.60 -4.70
CA GLY A 44 -0.70 10.04 -5.81
C GLY A 44 -2.03 9.29 -5.92
N ILE A 45 -2.53 8.72 -4.80
CA ILE A 45 -3.81 7.99 -4.71
C ILE A 45 -3.85 6.69 -5.55
N HIS A 46 -2.75 6.29 -6.19
CA HIS A 46 -2.70 5.12 -7.08
C HIS A 46 -3.11 3.80 -6.41
N HIS A 47 -2.85 3.62 -5.11
CA HIS A 47 -3.28 2.42 -4.37
C HIS A 47 -4.79 2.38 -4.17
N THR A 48 -5.34 3.52 -3.79
CA THR A 48 -6.78 3.68 -3.53
C THR A 48 -7.59 3.57 -4.81
N ASP A 49 -7.08 4.14 -5.90
CA ASP A 49 -7.64 4.01 -7.26
C ASP A 49 -7.63 2.55 -7.71
N GLY A 50 -6.48 1.87 -7.61
CA GLY A 50 -6.36 0.45 -7.93
C GLY A 50 -7.23 -0.46 -7.07
N LEU A 51 -7.48 -0.10 -5.80
CA LEU A 51 -8.43 -0.80 -4.93
C LEU A 51 -9.87 -0.62 -5.41
N ALA A 52 -10.25 0.60 -5.80
CA ALA A 52 -11.58 0.91 -6.31
C ALA A 52 -11.87 0.12 -7.61
N ASP A 53 -10.95 0.21 -8.58
CA ASP A 53 -11.01 -0.54 -9.84
C ASP A 53 -11.14 -2.03 -9.57
N PHE A 54 -10.28 -2.58 -8.72
CA PHE A 54 -10.28 -4.00 -8.40
C PHE A 54 -11.61 -4.44 -7.79
N ALA A 55 -12.20 -3.66 -6.89
CA ALA A 55 -13.49 -3.97 -6.29
C ALA A 55 -14.63 -3.95 -7.31
N ASP A 56 -14.67 -2.97 -8.21
CA ASP A 56 -15.67 -2.89 -9.28
C ASP A 56 -15.53 -4.04 -10.29
N GLY A 57 -14.29 -4.38 -10.66
CA GLY A 57 -13.99 -5.54 -11.48
C GLY A 57 -14.39 -6.86 -10.81
N LEU A 58 -14.17 -6.99 -9.50
CA LEU A 58 -14.51 -8.18 -8.74
C LEU A 58 -16.03 -8.39 -8.66
N MET A 59 -16.77 -7.33 -8.35
CA MET A 59 -18.23 -7.35 -8.21
C MET A 59 -18.96 -7.57 -9.54
N THR A 60 -18.34 -7.18 -10.67
CA THR A 60 -18.89 -7.40 -11.99
C THR A 60 -19.06 -8.90 -12.30
N ARG A 61 -20.28 -9.31 -12.68
CA ARG A 61 -20.61 -10.69 -13.07
C ARG A 61 -20.32 -10.96 -14.56
N GLY A 62 -19.98 -12.21 -14.87
CA GLY A 62 -19.77 -12.67 -16.25
C GLY A 62 -18.29 -12.84 -16.61
N THR A 63 -17.94 -12.52 -17.84
CA THR A 63 -16.63 -12.85 -18.43
C THR A 63 -15.49 -11.97 -17.91
N LYS A 64 -14.24 -12.41 -18.12
CA LYS A 64 -13.03 -11.65 -17.74
C LYS A 64 -12.96 -10.30 -18.45
N GLU A 65 -13.46 -10.23 -19.68
CA GLU A 65 -13.51 -9.01 -20.49
C GLU A 65 -14.44 -7.97 -19.86
N LYS A 66 -15.62 -8.39 -19.37
CA LYS A 66 -16.54 -7.51 -18.65
C LYS A 66 -15.94 -6.96 -17.36
N LYS A 67 -15.32 -7.84 -16.55
CA LYS A 67 -14.62 -7.42 -15.32
C LYS A 67 -13.48 -6.43 -15.62
N ARG A 68 -12.70 -6.67 -16.68
CA ARG A 68 -11.62 -5.76 -17.10
C ARG A 68 -12.12 -4.46 -17.70
N LYS A 69 -13.32 -4.44 -18.28
CA LYS A 69 -13.98 -3.21 -18.73
C LYS A 69 -14.41 -2.37 -17.54
N ALA A 70 -14.93 -2.99 -16.47
CA ALA A 70 -15.29 -2.28 -15.23
C ALA A 70 -14.06 -1.63 -14.56
N MET A 71 -12.92 -2.33 -14.48
CA MET A 71 -11.64 -1.78 -13.98
C MET A 71 -11.04 -0.65 -14.84
N LYS A 72 -11.69 -0.26 -15.95
CA LYS A 72 -11.22 0.81 -16.85
C LYS A 72 -12.30 1.86 -17.06
N ASP A 73 -13.41 1.75 -16.35
CA ASP A 73 -14.47 2.75 -16.41
C ASP A 73 -13.94 4.03 -15.76
N LEU A 74 -14.31 5.18 -16.31
CA LEU A 74 -13.97 6.46 -15.70
C LEU A 74 -14.86 6.77 -14.49
N SER A 75 -15.99 6.06 -14.37
CA SER A 75 -16.91 6.17 -13.26
C SER A 75 -16.63 5.09 -12.22
N THR A 76 -16.49 5.48 -10.96
CA THR A 76 -16.37 4.50 -9.86
C THR A 76 -17.73 3.91 -9.52
N GLY A 77 -17.79 2.58 -9.42
CA GLY A 77 -18.98 1.85 -9.01
C GLY A 77 -19.16 1.84 -7.49
N SER A 78 -20.31 1.30 -7.04
CA SER A 78 -20.62 1.22 -5.61
C SER A 78 -19.65 0.31 -4.86
N ALA A 79 -19.13 -0.74 -5.50
CA ALA A 79 -18.14 -1.63 -4.89
C ALA A 79 -16.81 -0.90 -4.67
N GLY A 80 -16.35 -0.12 -5.66
CA GLY A 80 -15.18 0.74 -5.54
C GLY A 80 -15.30 1.75 -4.40
N ILE A 81 -16.42 2.47 -4.33
CA ILE A 81 -16.69 3.46 -3.27
C ILE A 81 -16.66 2.79 -1.89
N VAL A 82 -17.42 1.72 -1.69
CA VAL A 82 -17.50 1.02 -0.39
C VAL A 82 -16.14 0.47 0.02
N SER A 83 -15.39 -0.12 -0.92
CA SER A 83 -14.05 -0.66 -0.65
C SER A 83 -13.06 0.42 -0.21
N VAL A 84 -13.06 1.58 -0.88
CA VAL A 84 -12.20 2.72 -0.51
C VAL A 84 -12.58 3.28 0.85
N VAL A 85 -13.88 3.48 1.13
CA VAL A 85 -14.35 3.99 2.42
C VAL A 85 -13.95 3.06 3.55
N LEU A 86 -14.23 1.75 3.41
CA LEU A 86 -13.87 0.78 4.45
C LEU A 86 -12.36 0.71 4.65
N SER A 87 -11.56 0.81 3.58
CA SER A 87 -10.11 0.81 3.68
C SER A 87 -9.58 2.04 4.41
N ILE A 88 -10.01 3.25 4.02
CA ILE A 88 -9.53 4.50 4.64
C ILE A 88 -9.97 4.56 6.10
N VAL A 89 -11.24 4.29 6.39
CA VAL A 89 -11.77 4.29 7.76
C VAL A 89 -11.07 3.23 8.61
N GLY A 90 -10.87 2.02 8.08
CA GLY A 90 -10.18 0.93 8.78
C GLY A 90 -8.74 1.30 9.14
N VAL A 91 -7.99 1.92 8.22
CA VAL A 91 -6.61 2.37 8.49
C VAL A 91 -6.59 3.50 9.51
N ILE A 92 -7.50 4.47 9.42
CA ILE A 92 -7.60 5.56 10.42
C ILE A 92 -7.88 4.98 11.80
N ILE A 93 -8.84 4.07 11.92
CA ILE A 93 -9.15 3.41 13.20
C ILE A 93 -7.91 2.68 13.71
N ALA A 94 -7.28 1.84 12.91
CA ALA A 94 -6.11 1.06 13.31
C ALA A 94 -4.96 1.96 13.82
N LEU A 95 -4.66 3.05 13.11
CA LEU A 95 -3.61 3.98 13.52
C LEU A 95 -3.99 4.78 14.77
N SER A 96 -5.27 5.15 14.93
CA SER A 96 -5.73 5.91 16.10
C SER A 96 -5.65 5.13 17.42
N LEU A 97 -5.54 3.80 17.34
CA LEU A 97 -5.33 2.91 18.49
C LEU A 97 -3.87 2.80 18.91
N THR A 98 -2.95 3.41 18.16
CA THR A 98 -1.50 3.38 18.43
C THR A 98 -0.99 4.80 18.70
N THR A 99 0.04 4.93 19.55
CA THR A 99 0.65 6.23 19.87
C THR A 99 2.16 6.10 20.00
N GLY A 100 2.88 7.24 19.99
CA GLY A 100 4.32 7.26 20.23
C GLY A 100 5.10 6.35 19.28
N TYR A 101 6.05 5.59 19.83
CA TYR A 101 6.94 4.77 19.01
C TYR A 101 6.20 3.64 18.27
N GLU A 102 5.14 3.07 18.85
CA GLU A 102 4.35 2.03 18.18
C GLU A 102 3.68 2.55 16.91
N LEU A 103 3.16 3.78 16.94
CA LEU A 103 2.61 4.46 15.75
C LEU A 103 3.68 4.61 14.67
N PHE A 104 4.89 5.05 15.06
CA PHE A 104 6.01 5.18 14.14
C PHE A 104 6.33 3.83 13.46
N GLN A 105 6.44 2.77 14.24
CA GLN A 105 6.72 1.42 13.74
C GLN A 105 5.60 0.92 12.82
N ALA A 106 4.33 1.11 13.19
CA ALA A 106 3.19 0.69 12.40
C ALA A 106 3.18 1.35 11.01
N ILE A 107 3.43 2.67 10.93
CA ILE A 107 3.49 3.40 9.66
C ILE A 107 4.69 2.94 8.81
N LEU A 108 5.88 2.85 9.42
CA LEU A 108 7.08 2.47 8.70
C LEU A 108 6.99 1.03 8.13
N LEU A 109 6.57 0.07 8.95
CA LEU A 109 6.45 -1.32 8.55
C LEU A 109 5.35 -1.52 7.51
N SER A 110 4.22 -0.82 7.64
CA SER A 110 3.13 -0.91 6.65
C SER A 110 3.55 -0.39 5.28
N GLU A 111 4.28 0.72 5.18
CA GLU A 111 4.77 1.23 3.88
C GLU A 111 5.80 0.30 3.24
N ILE A 112 6.72 -0.28 4.04
CA ILE A 112 7.69 -1.27 3.55
C ILE A 112 6.96 -2.50 2.98
N LEU A 113 5.98 -3.03 3.73
CA LEU A 113 5.19 -4.19 3.32
C LEU A 113 4.32 -3.87 2.10
N ALA A 114 3.74 -2.67 2.01
CA ALA A 114 2.99 -2.23 0.84
C ALA A 114 3.87 -2.22 -0.41
N LYS A 115 5.11 -1.71 -0.34
CA LYS A 115 6.00 -1.71 -1.51
C LYS A 115 6.54 -3.09 -1.85
N PHE A 116 6.70 -3.97 -0.86
CA PHE A 116 7.02 -5.37 -1.10
C PHE A 116 5.86 -6.11 -1.77
N SER A 117 4.62 -5.87 -1.36
CA SER A 117 3.44 -6.53 -1.93
C SER A 117 3.31 -6.25 -3.43
N MET A 118 3.65 -5.05 -3.90
CA MET A 118 3.72 -4.72 -5.33
C MET A 118 4.72 -5.61 -6.09
N VAL A 119 5.93 -5.80 -5.53
CA VAL A 119 6.97 -6.65 -6.13
C VAL A 119 6.51 -8.11 -6.14
N LEU A 120 5.95 -8.58 -5.03
CA LEU A 120 5.42 -9.93 -4.90
C LEU A 120 4.32 -10.19 -5.95
N MET A 121 3.33 -9.31 -6.03
CA MET A 121 2.23 -9.41 -6.99
C MET A 121 2.72 -9.37 -8.44
N ALA A 122 3.71 -8.53 -8.75
CA ALA A 122 4.33 -8.50 -10.07
C ALA A 122 5.08 -9.80 -10.42
N SER A 123 5.73 -10.42 -9.42
CA SER A 123 6.47 -11.67 -9.60
C SER A 123 5.56 -12.87 -9.86
N ILE A 124 4.37 -12.91 -9.24
CA ILE A 124 3.42 -14.03 -9.40
C ILE A 124 2.41 -13.79 -10.52
N GLY A 125 1.99 -12.54 -10.72
CA GLY A 125 0.91 -12.16 -11.62
C GLY A 125 1.23 -12.28 -13.10
N LYS A 126 0.22 -12.05 -13.93
CA LYS A 126 0.34 -11.87 -15.39
C LYS A 126 -0.19 -10.49 -15.75
N SER A 127 0.43 -9.85 -16.74
CA SER A 127 -0.05 -8.54 -17.17
C SER A 127 -1.48 -8.65 -17.70
N ALA A 128 -2.35 -7.78 -17.21
CA ALA A 128 -3.73 -7.73 -17.65
C ALA A 128 -3.86 -7.20 -19.08
N ALA A 129 -2.90 -6.41 -19.58
CA ALA A 129 -2.86 -5.83 -20.92
C ALA A 129 -1.41 -5.52 -21.33
N VAL A 130 -1.12 -5.44 -22.63
CA VAL A 130 0.18 -4.92 -23.09
C VAL A 130 0.24 -3.43 -22.77
N GLY A 131 1.28 -3.00 -22.06
CA GLY A 131 1.44 -1.62 -21.60
C GLY A 131 2.67 -1.44 -20.72
N SER A 132 2.77 -0.28 -20.06
CA SER A 132 3.90 0.10 -19.20
C SER A 132 4.16 -0.88 -18.04
N ASN A 133 3.13 -1.61 -17.59
CA ASN A 133 3.24 -2.65 -16.57
C ASN A 133 3.91 -3.94 -17.08
N SER A 134 3.94 -4.19 -18.39
CA SER A 134 4.34 -5.48 -18.95
C SER A 134 5.85 -5.73 -18.82
N PRO A 135 6.74 -4.76 -19.16
CA PRO A 135 8.16 -4.87 -18.88
C PRO A 135 8.44 -5.01 -17.37
N PHE A 136 7.72 -4.26 -16.53
CA PHE A 136 7.86 -4.32 -15.08
C PHE A 136 7.58 -5.75 -14.56
N MET A 137 6.48 -6.37 -14.96
CA MET A 137 6.12 -7.72 -14.52
C MET A 137 7.07 -8.79 -15.05
N GLN A 138 7.52 -8.69 -16.32
CA GLN A 138 8.49 -9.62 -16.88
C GLN A 138 9.80 -9.60 -16.09
N ILE A 139 10.28 -8.40 -15.74
CA ILE A 139 11.50 -8.23 -14.96
C ILE A 139 11.35 -8.82 -13.55
N MET A 140 10.17 -8.73 -12.93
CA MET A 140 9.93 -9.26 -11.58
C MET A 140 9.76 -10.79 -11.52
N LYS A 141 9.73 -11.50 -12.67
CA LYS A 141 9.72 -12.98 -12.70
C LYS A 141 11.05 -13.60 -12.26
N ASP A 142 12.14 -12.82 -12.24
CA ASP A 142 13.44 -13.26 -11.77
C ASP A 142 13.43 -13.49 -10.24
N LYS A 143 13.62 -14.75 -9.82
CA LYS A 143 13.64 -15.15 -8.41
C LYS A 143 14.72 -14.44 -7.59
N ARG A 144 15.86 -14.07 -8.20
CA ARG A 144 16.93 -13.35 -7.51
C ARG A 144 16.48 -11.95 -7.10
N ARG A 145 15.70 -11.29 -7.94
CA ARG A 145 15.14 -9.96 -7.67
C ARG A 145 14.08 -10.00 -6.59
N LEU A 146 13.22 -11.04 -6.59
CA LEU A 146 12.26 -11.26 -5.52
C LEU A 146 12.97 -11.53 -4.17
N ALA A 147 14.01 -12.36 -4.17
CA ALA A 147 14.81 -12.62 -2.98
C ALA A 147 15.49 -11.35 -2.46
N ALA A 148 16.08 -10.53 -3.33
CA ALA A 148 16.66 -9.25 -2.94
C ALA A 148 15.63 -8.30 -2.31
N ALA A 149 14.43 -8.18 -2.91
CA ALA A 149 13.34 -7.40 -2.32
C ALA A 149 12.93 -7.95 -0.95
N GLY A 150 12.84 -9.27 -0.81
CA GLY A 150 12.54 -9.93 0.46
C GLY A 150 13.57 -9.63 1.54
N VAL A 151 14.87 -9.69 1.23
CA VAL A 151 15.95 -9.33 2.16
C VAL A 151 15.83 -7.87 2.61
N ILE A 152 15.60 -6.94 1.67
CA ILE A 152 15.42 -5.51 1.99
C ILE A 152 14.22 -5.30 2.92
N THR A 153 13.15 -6.08 2.76
CA THR A 153 11.95 -6.01 3.59
C THR A 153 12.14 -6.65 4.97
N ILE A 154 12.82 -7.79 5.05
CA ILE A 154 12.99 -8.56 6.29
C ILE A 154 13.91 -7.82 7.28
N ILE A 155 14.98 -7.17 6.81
CA ILE A 155 15.95 -6.51 7.69
C ILE A 155 15.27 -5.46 8.61
N PRO A 156 14.53 -4.45 8.08
CA PRO A 156 13.80 -3.51 8.92
C PRO A 156 12.73 -4.19 9.77
N LEU A 157 12.04 -5.21 9.25
CA LEU A 157 11.00 -5.93 10.02
C LEU A 157 11.57 -6.60 11.26
N VAL A 158 12.75 -7.22 11.16
CA VAL A 158 13.39 -7.88 12.30
C VAL A 158 13.99 -6.86 13.26
N VAL A 159 14.66 -5.83 12.75
CA VAL A 159 15.32 -4.80 13.57
C VAL A 159 14.29 -3.97 14.35
N ILE A 160 13.16 -3.65 13.72
CA ILE A 160 12.14 -2.75 14.27
C ILE A 160 11.01 -3.54 14.92
N GLY A 161 10.52 -4.62 14.30
CA GLY A 161 9.48 -5.46 14.88
C GLY A 161 9.96 -6.35 16.03
N GLY A 162 11.28 -6.55 16.17
CA GLY A 162 11.86 -7.27 17.31
C GLY A 162 11.90 -6.46 18.62
N THR A 163 11.62 -5.15 18.59
CA THR A 163 11.65 -4.31 19.79
C THR A 163 10.28 -4.14 20.46
N THR A 164 9.23 -4.79 19.93
CA THR A 164 7.86 -4.77 20.48
C THR A 164 7.57 -5.98 21.39
N GLY A 165 8.56 -6.47 22.12
CA GLY A 165 8.45 -7.61 23.04
C GLY A 165 8.91 -7.26 24.45
#